data_AF-A0AAW2D8N4-F1
#
_entry.id   AF-A0AAW2D8N4-F1
#
_cell.length_a   1.000
_cell.length_b   1.000
_cell.length_c   1.000
_cell.angle_alpha   90.00
_cell.angle_beta   90.00
_cell.angle_gamma   90.00
#
_symmetry.space_group_name_H-M   'P 1'
#
loop_
_entity.id
_entity.type
_entity.pdbx_description
1 polymer ?
#
loop_
_entity_poly.entity_id
_entity_poly.type
_entity_poly.pdbx_seq_one_letter_code
_entity_poly.pdbx_strand_id
1 'polypeptide(L)'
;MWQQRSKEHWMISGDRNSKYFHTRASQHFCCSRIVELRNSDGVLVLGEGNLSVMVRDYYKNLFLSSRLTEVDEIVQSIKTVVTANMNNSLSGKYSVKTGYRLLCDAQDSAENMPQVSTEERGFWKKLWRIQVLGKIKHFLWKACTNSLATKENLVKQKILTDAVCNRCSCALEDTLHLLWSCSGLKEIWEKEFG
;
A
#
# COMPACT_ATOMS: atom_id res chain seq x y z
N MET A 1 -0.18 -6.38 -18.69
CA MET A 1 -1.01 -7.07 -17.66
C MET A 1 -0.36 -7.21 -16.27
N TRP A 2 0.96 -7.40 -16.11
CA TRP A 2 1.60 -7.54 -14.78
C TRP A 2 1.77 -6.21 -14.02
N GLN A 3 2.04 -5.12 -14.73
CA GLN A 3 2.24 -3.78 -14.15
C GLN A 3 0.95 -3.16 -13.58
N GLN A 4 -0.22 -3.55 -14.10
CA GLN A 4 -1.52 -3.00 -13.67
C GLN A 4 -2.02 -3.66 -12.37
N ARG A 5 -1.85 -4.98 -12.25
CA ARG A 5 -2.08 -5.72 -10.99
C ARG A 5 -1.16 -5.26 -9.86
N SER A 6 0.05 -4.80 -10.18
CA SER A 6 0.98 -4.25 -9.19
C SER A 6 0.47 -2.97 -8.55
N LYS A 7 -0.23 -2.09 -9.29
CA LYS A 7 -0.76 -0.81 -8.77
C LYS A 7 -2.09 -0.98 -8.04
N GLU A 8 -2.93 -1.90 -8.48
CA GLU A 8 -4.21 -2.23 -7.83
C GLU A 8 -4.00 -2.88 -6.46
N HIS A 9 -3.03 -3.81 -6.36
CA HIS A 9 -2.59 -4.39 -5.08
C HIS A 9 -1.89 -3.36 -4.18
N TRP A 10 -1.28 -2.31 -4.77
CA TRP A 10 -0.64 -1.21 -4.07
C TRP A 10 -1.67 -0.32 -3.36
N MET A 11 -2.78 0.03 -4.04
CA MET A 11 -3.86 0.84 -3.45
C MET A 11 -4.66 0.10 -2.37
N ILE A 12 -4.93 -1.19 -2.54
CA ILE A 12 -5.77 -1.96 -1.60
C ILE A 12 -4.97 -2.46 -0.39
N SER A 13 -3.66 -2.66 -0.55
CA SER A 13 -2.82 -3.26 0.50
C SER A 13 -1.73 -2.34 1.04
N GLY A 14 -1.48 -1.18 0.44
CA GLY A 14 -0.53 -0.18 0.95
C GLY A 14 -0.87 0.33 2.35
N ASP A 15 -2.14 0.30 2.72
CA ASP A 15 -2.62 0.69 4.05
C ASP A 15 -2.53 -0.45 5.09
N ARG A 16 -2.48 -1.70 4.62
CA ARG A 16 -2.28 -2.89 5.46
C ARG A 16 -0.81 -3.28 5.45
N ASN A 17 -0.09 -2.78 6.44
CA ASN A 17 1.32 -3.07 6.75
C ASN A 17 1.61 -4.59 6.91
N SER A 18 1.57 -5.35 5.81
CA SER A 18 1.64 -6.80 5.79
C SER A 18 3.08 -7.29 5.61
N LYS A 19 3.35 -8.55 6.02
CA LYS A 19 4.66 -9.21 5.85
C LYS A 19 5.16 -9.12 4.39
N TYR A 20 4.25 -9.12 3.42
CA TYR A 20 4.58 -8.95 2.01
C TYR A 20 5.18 -7.56 1.71
N PHE A 21 4.64 -6.47 2.28
CA PHE A 21 5.23 -5.14 2.11
C PHE A 21 6.54 -4.98 2.84
N HIS A 22 6.69 -5.52 4.05
CA HIS A 22 8.01 -5.56 4.72
C HIS A 22 9.04 -6.30 3.88
N THR A 23 8.66 -7.44 3.31
CA THR A 23 9.54 -8.23 2.44
C THR A 23 9.87 -7.47 1.16
N ARG A 24 8.89 -6.83 0.53
CA ARG A 24 9.07 -6.12 -0.75
C ARG A 24 9.75 -4.76 -0.60
N ALA A 25 9.50 -4.03 0.48
CA ALA A 25 10.23 -2.83 0.87
C ALA A 25 11.65 -3.17 1.28
N SER A 26 11.87 -4.27 2.02
CA SER A 26 13.21 -4.80 2.31
C SER A 26 13.91 -5.23 1.02
N GLN A 27 13.20 -5.85 0.08
CA GLN A 27 13.76 -6.26 -1.20
C GLN A 27 14.09 -5.05 -2.09
N HIS A 28 13.24 -4.02 -2.11
CA HIS A 28 13.56 -2.76 -2.77
C HIS A 28 14.72 -2.04 -2.07
N PHE A 29 14.79 -2.05 -0.74
CA PHE A 29 15.92 -1.52 0.01
C PHE A 29 17.22 -2.27 -0.32
N CYS A 30 17.17 -3.60 -0.43
CA CYS A 30 18.31 -4.43 -0.83
C CYS A 30 18.73 -4.18 -2.29
N CYS A 31 17.77 -4.08 -3.22
CA CYS A 31 18.05 -3.93 -4.64
C CYS A 31 18.36 -2.49 -5.06
N SER A 32 17.87 -1.49 -4.33
CA SER A 32 18.16 -0.07 -4.52
C SER A 32 19.27 0.41 -3.59
N ARG A 33 19.97 -0.53 -2.93
CA ARG A 33 21.15 -0.23 -2.12
C ARG A 33 22.24 0.27 -3.05
N ILE A 34 22.70 1.49 -2.81
CA ILE A 34 23.83 2.06 -3.54
C ILE A 34 25.09 1.33 -3.04
N VAL A 35 25.59 0.40 -3.84
CA VAL A 35 26.78 -0.43 -3.50
C VAL A 35 28.06 0.17 -4.06
N GLU A 36 27.94 0.99 -5.11
CA GLU A 36 29.04 1.62 -5.81
C GLU A 36 28.66 3.00 -6.33
N LEU A 37 29.62 3.93 -6.29
CA LEU A 37 29.51 5.25 -6.92
C LEU A 37 30.84 5.56 -7.60
N ARG A 38 30.76 6.29 -8.71
CA ARG A 38 31.92 6.80 -9.43
C ARG A 38 32.27 8.18 -8.89
N ASN A 39 33.53 8.40 -8.52
CA ASN A 39 34.01 9.70 -8.06
C ASN A 39 34.26 10.67 -9.24
N SER A 40 34.62 11.91 -8.92
CA SER A 40 34.97 12.96 -9.90
C SER A 40 36.14 12.60 -10.81
N ASP A 41 37.05 11.75 -10.35
CA ASP A 41 38.24 11.30 -11.08
C ASP A 41 37.95 10.06 -11.95
N GLY A 42 36.69 9.61 -12.00
CA GLY A 42 36.26 8.44 -12.78
C GLY A 42 36.54 7.08 -12.14
N VAL A 43 37.03 7.04 -10.90
CA VAL A 43 37.30 5.83 -10.12
C VAL A 43 36.02 5.33 -9.43
N LEU A 44 35.77 4.02 -9.50
CA LEU A 44 34.67 3.36 -8.80
C LEU A 44 35.04 3.13 -7.33
N VAL A 45 34.20 3.64 -6.42
CA VAL A 45 34.36 3.48 -4.97
C VAL A 45 33.34 2.46 -4.47
N LEU A 46 33.82 1.46 -3.74
CA LEU A 46 33.02 0.36 -3.20
C LEU A 46 32.98 0.40 -1.67
N GLY A 47 31.83 -0.04 -1.12
CA GLY A 47 31.65 -0.24 0.32
C GLY A 47 31.00 0.96 1.04
N GLU A 48 30.07 0.65 1.94
CA GLU A 48 29.19 1.60 2.62
C GLU A 48 29.96 2.70 3.36
N GLY A 49 31.09 2.34 3.99
CA GLY A 49 31.98 3.30 4.66
C GLY A 49 32.62 4.31 3.69
N ASN A 50 33.16 3.84 2.57
CA ASN A 50 33.83 4.70 1.59
C ASN A 50 32.84 5.58 0.81
N LEU A 51 31.66 5.04 0.49
CA LEU A 51 30.57 5.79 -0.14
C LEU A 51 30.07 6.93 0.76
N SER A 52 29.90 6.66 2.07
CA SER A 52 29.45 7.67 3.02
C SER A 52 30.43 8.85 3.10
N VAL A 53 31.73 8.57 3.09
CA VAL A 53 32.80 9.58 3.10
C VAL A 53 32.78 10.36 1.78
N MET A 54 32.74 9.67 0.64
CA MET A 54 32.70 10.31 -0.68
C MET A 54 31.48 11.23 -0.85
N VAL A 55 30.28 10.76 -0.52
CA VAL A 55 29.04 11.55 -0.64
C VAL A 55 29.08 12.77 0.26
N ARG A 56 29.51 12.59 1.52
CA ARG A 56 29.64 13.68 2.49
C ARG A 56 30.61 14.74 1.98
N ASP A 57 31.78 14.33 1.51
CA ASP A 57 32.84 15.26 1.12
C ASP A 57 32.49 15.97 -0.20
N TYR A 58 31.83 15.29 -1.14
CA TYR A 58 31.26 15.90 -2.35
C TYR A 58 30.27 17.03 -2.00
N TYR A 59 29.24 16.74 -1.20
CA TYR A 59 28.24 17.76 -0.87
C TYR A 59 28.82 18.86 0.01
N LYS A 60 29.73 18.55 0.95
CA LYS A 60 30.48 19.59 1.68
C LYS A 60 31.19 20.54 0.73
N ASN A 61 31.93 20.03 -0.24
CA ASN A 61 32.64 20.86 -1.20
C ASN A 61 31.68 21.64 -2.11
N LEU A 62 30.58 21.02 -2.56
CA LEU A 62 29.55 21.67 -3.37
C LEU A 62 28.88 22.85 -2.64
N PHE A 63 28.58 22.69 -1.35
CA PHE A 63 27.94 23.73 -0.55
C PHE A 63 28.94 24.77 -0.01
N LEU A 64 30.23 24.43 0.11
CA LEU A 64 31.28 25.34 0.59
C LEU A 64 32.04 26.05 -0.54
N SER A 65 31.96 25.57 -1.79
CA SER A 65 32.59 26.22 -2.96
C SER A 65 31.99 27.59 -3.26
N SER A 66 30.73 27.78 -2.91
CA SER A 66 30.02 29.05 -2.97
C SER A 66 30.11 29.67 -1.58
N ARG A 67 30.70 30.86 -1.45
CA ARG A 67 30.74 31.58 -0.16
C ARG A 67 29.33 32.09 0.12
N LEU A 68 28.49 31.25 0.70
CA LEU A 68 27.11 31.59 1.04
C LEU A 68 27.15 32.53 2.26
N THR A 69 27.13 33.84 2.02
CA THR A 69 27.22 34.87 3.08
C THR A 69 25.92 35.08 3.85
N GLU A 70 24.80 34.52 3.38
CA GLU A 70 23.44 34.76 3.90
C GLU A 70 22.74 33.50 4.45
N VAL A 71 23.47 32.39 4.66
CA VAL A 71 22.86 31.12 5.13
C VAL A 71 22.20 31.29 6.49
N ASP A 72 22.84 32.04 7.40
CA ASP A 72 22.32 32.22 8.76
C ASP A 72 21.00 33.01 8.77
N GLU A 73 20.84 34.01 7.89
CA GLU A 73 19.58 34.75 7.75
C GLU A 73 18.47 33.85 7.19
N ILE A 74 18.77 33.02 6.18
CA ILE A 74 17.82 32.05 5.63
C ILE A 74 17.43 31.01 6.69
N VAL A 75 18.40 30.45 7.41
CA VAL A 75 18.15 29.44 8.45
C VAL A 75 17.32 30.02 9.60
N GLN A 76 17.56 31.27 9.98
CA GLN A 76 16.76 31.97 11.00
C GLN A 76 15.35 32.33 10.51
N SER A 77 15.16 32.54 9.19
CA SER A 77 13.83 32.77 8.59
C SER A 77 12.97 31.51 8.50
N ILE A 78 13.59 30.32 8.54
CA ILE A 78 12.86 29.05 8.52
C ILE A 78 12.17 28.87 9.88
N LYS A 79 10.84 28.99 9.86
CA LYS A 79 10.01 28.70 11.03
C LYS A 79 10.28 27.28 11.54
N THR A 80 10.69 27.18 12.80
CA THR A 80 10.91 25.88 13.46
C THR A 80 9.56 25.20 13.66
N VAL A 81 9.29 24.13 12.91
CA VAL A 81 8.09 23.29 13.06
C VAL A 81 8.34 22.10 13.98
N VAL A 82 9.58 21.62 14.03
CA VAL A 82 9.98 20.49 14.87
C VAL A 82 10.59 21.02 16.16
N THR A 83 9.90 20.82 17.28
CA THR A 83 10.42 21.17 18.60
C THR A 83 11.52 20.20 19.03
N ALA A 84 12.38 20.60 19.97
CA ALA A 84 13.40 19.71 20.54
C ALA A 84 12.79 18.40 21.08
N ASN A 85 11.60 18.47 21.68
CA ASN A 85 10.89 17.30 22.17
C ASN A 85 10.42 16.37 21.04
N MET A 86 9.88 16.93 19.94
CA MET A 86 9.53 16.15 18.75
C MET A 86 10.76 15.47 18.17
N ASN A 87 11.88 16.18 18.07
CA ASN A 87 13.12 15.62 17.52
C ASN A 87 13.67 14.47 18.39
N ASN A 88 13.62 14.61 19.71
CA ASN A 88 14.01 13.54 20.65
C ASN A 88 13.10 12.30 20.52
N SER A 89 11.79 12.53 20.33
CA SER A 89 10.83 11.45 20.10
C SER A 89 11.06 10.74 18.76
N LEU A 90 11.28 11.50 17.69
CA LEU A 90 11.52 11.00 16.33
C LEU A 90 12.88 10.32 16.17
N SER A 91 13.88 10.74 16.95
CA SER A 91 15.21 10.10 17.00
C SER A 91 15.26 8.90 17.95
N GLY A 92 14.17 8.62 18.67
CA GLY A 92 14.05 7.48 19.56
C GLY A 92 13.96 6.14 18.83
N LYS A 93 14.06 5.03 19.56
CA LYS A 93 13.91 3.68 18.99
C LYS A 93 12.45 3.42 18.61
N TYR A 94 12.11 3.59 17.33
CA TYR A 94 10.81 3.19 16.80
C TYR A 94 10.68 1.66 16.77
N SER A 95 9.54 1.14 17.20
CA SER A 95 9.18 -0.26 16.96
C SER A 95 7.75 -0.35 16.44
N VAL A 96 7.52 -1.31 15.54
CA VAL A 96 6.19 -1.64 15.02
C VAL A 96 5.21 -1.93 16.15
N LYS A 97 5.68 -2.54 17.26
CA LYS A 97 4.87 -2.83 18.44
C LYS A 97 4.40 -1.55 19.16
N THR A 98 5.24 -0.51 19.20
CA THR A 98 4.90 0.78 19.83
C THR A 98 3.94 1.56 18.94
N GLY A 99 4.20 1.59 17.63
CA GLY A 99 3.30 2.22 16.65
C GLY A 99 1.92 1.56 16.58
N TYR A 100 1.86 0.23 16.56
CA TYR A 100 0.60 -0.52 16.59
C TYR A 100 -0.21 -0.26 17.86
N ARG A 101 0.47 -0.17 19.02
CA ARG A 101 -0.19 0.13 20.30
C ARG A 101 -0.81 1.53 20.31
N LEU A 102 -0.06 2.54 19.86
CA LEU A 102 -0.57 3.91 19.75
C LEU A 102 -1.79 4.00 18.81
N LEU A 103 -1.79 3.23 17.72
CA LEU A 103 -2.94 3.16 16.81
C LEU A 103 -4.15 2.48 17.47
N CYS A 104 -3.95 1.38 18.20
CA CYS A 104 -5.02 0.74 18.96
C CYS A 104 -5.58 1.67 20.05
N ASP A 105 -4.70 2.33 20.82
CA ASP A 105 -5.09 3.27 21.88
C ASP A 105 -5.86 4.47 21.31
N ALA A 106 -5.50 4.94 20.10
CA ALA A 106 -6.23 5.99 19.37
C ALA A 106 -7.55 5.49 18.74
N GLN A 107 -7.75 4.18 18.61
CA GLN A 107 -8.98 3.57 18.11
C GLN A 107 -9.98 3.27 19.24
N ASP A 108 -9.49 3.09 20.47
CA ASP A 108 -10.30 2.86 21.67
C ASP A 108 -10.97 4.15 22.20
N SER A 109 -10.64 5.32 21.66
CA SER A 109 -11.50 6.51 21.82
C SER A 109 -12.81 6.27 21.07
N ALA A 110 -13.92 6.21 21.81
CA ALA A 110 -15.26 5.80 21.37
C ALA A 110 -15.80 6.50 20.09
N GLU A 111 -15.17 7.57 19.65
CA GLU A 111 -15.54 8.37 18.47
C GLU A 111 -15.16 7.72 17.13
N ASN A 112 -14.27 6.72 17.08
CA ASN A 112 -13.73 6.15 15.83
C ASN A 112 -14.02 4.66 15.58
N MET A 113 -14.91 4.03 16.35
CA MET A 113 -15.25 2.61 16.14
C MET A 113 -16.09 2.40 14.87
N PRO A 114 -15.67 1.52 13.93
CA PRO A 114 -16.50 1.14 12.79
C PRO A 114 -17.80 0.51 13.30
N GLN A 115 -18.93 1.12 12.96
CA GLN A 115 -20.27 0.66 13.31
C GLN A 115 -20.64 -0.58 12.46
N VAL A 116 -20.02 -1.72 12.75
CA VAL A 116 -20.44 -3.02 12.18
C VAL A 116 -21.59 -3.54 13.04
N SER A 117 -22.72 -3.85 12.40
CA SER A 117 -23.90 -4.33 13.12
C SER A 117 -23.62 -5.68 13.79
N THR A 118 -24.36 -5.98 14.86
CA THR A 118 -24.25 -7.26 15.57
C THR A 118 -24.52 -8.45 14.63
N GLU A 119 -25.40 -8.25 13.65
CA GLU A 119 -25.78 -9.23 12.63
C GLU A 119 -24.64 -9.51 11.65
N GLU A 120 -23.97 -8.46 11.16
CA GLU A 120 -22.81 -8.57 10.29
C GLU A 120 -21.67 -9.33 10.98
N ARG A 121 -21.44 -9.05 12.26
CA ARG A 121 -20.43 -9.76 13.06
C ARG A 121 -20.71 -11.27 13.13
N GLY A 122 -21.98 -11.65 13.29
CA GLY A 122 -22.42 -13.05 13.30
C GLY A 122 -22.22 -13.72 11.94
N PHE A 123 -22.58 -13.02 10.86
CA PHE A 123 -22.38 -13.49 9.49
C PHE A 123 -20.90 -13.77 9.19
N TRP A 124 -20.00 -12.82 9.49
CA TRP A 124 -18.57 -12.99 9.23
C TRP A 124 -17.97 -14.14 10.03
N LYS A 125 -18.36 -14.30 11.30
CA LYS A 125 -17.93 -15.46 12.12
C LYS A 125 -18.31 -16.79 11.46
N LYS A 126 -19.51 -16.90 10.89
CA LYS A 126 -19.95 -18.12 10.19
C LYS A 126 -19.13 -18.37 8.93
N LEU A 127 -18.95 -17.34 8.09
CA LEU A 127 -18.18 -17.44 6.83
C LEU A 127 -16.74 -17.91 7.07
N TRP A 128 -16.06 -17.38 8.08
CA TRP A 128 -14.68 -17.77 8.38
C TRP A 128 -14.55 -19.19 8.97
N ARG A 129 -15.63 -19.77 9.50
CA ARG A 129 -15.65 -21.15 10.04
C ARG A 129 -15.82 -22.24 8.98
N ILE A 130 -16.20 -21.89 7.75
CA ILE A 130 -16.36 -22.85 6.65
C ILE A 130 -15.04 -23.61 6.42
N GLN A 131 -15.10 -24.93 6.20
CA GLN A 131 -13.92 -25.77 5.98
C GLN A 131 -13.52 -25.80 4.49
N VAL A 132 -13.04 -24.67 4.00
CA VAL A 132 -12.54 -24.51 2.62
C VAL A 132 -11.17 -23.83 2.63
N LEU A 133 -10.45 -23.93 1.53
CA LEU A 133 -9.18 -23.24 1.33
C LEU A 133 -9.34 -21.73 1.57
N GLY A 134 -8.32 -21.10 2.18
CA GLY A 134 -8.36 -19.67 2.51
C GLY A 134 -8.65 -18.76 1.31
N LYS A 135 -8.20 -19.14 0.11
CA LYS A 135 -8.50 -18.41 -1.14
C LYS A 135 -10.01 -18.33 -1.43
N ILE A 136 -10.77 -19.37 -1.08
CA ILE A 136 -12.23 -19.42 -1.27
C ILE A 136 -12.91 -18.52 -0.24
N LYS A 137 -12.49 -18.55 1.04
CA LYS A 137 -13.01 -17.63 2.07
C LYS A 137 -12.78 -16.17 1.69
N HIS A 138 -11.60 -15.86 1.19
CA HIS A 138 -11.25 -14.51 0.77
C HIS A 138 -12.07 -14.07 -0.46
N PHE A 139 -12.29 -14.97 -1.41
CA PHE A 139 -13.18 -14.72 -2.54
C PHE A 139 -14.62 -14.43 -2.07
N LEU A 140 -15.18 -15.24 -1.18
CA LEU A 140 -16.51 -15.02 -0.59
C LEU A 140 -16.59 -13.69 0.15
N TRP A 141 -15.56 -13.35 0.94
CA TRP A 141 -15.48 -12.04 1.59
C TRP A 141 -15.55 -10.90 0.57
N LYS A 142 -14.79 -10.97 -0.53
CA LYS A 142 -14.85 -9.96 -1.60
C LYS A 142 -16.22 -9.89 -2.26
N ALA A 143 -16.86 -11.02 -2.53
CA ALA A 143 -18.20 -11.06 -3.12
C ALA A 143 -19.22 -10.40 -2.18
N CYS A 144 -19.23 -10.79 -0.90
CA CYS A 144 -20.19 -10.26 0.09
C CYS A 144 -19.97 -8.79 0.45
N THR A 145 -18.75 -8.25 0.26
CA THR A 145 -18.42 -6.83 0.49
C THR A 145 -18.44 -6.00 -0.79
N ASN A 146 -18.98 -6.53 -1.89
CA ASN A 146 -18.97 -5.91 -3.22
C ASN A 146 -17.58 -5.35 -3.61
N SER A 147 -16.52 -6.08 -3.26
CA SER A 147 -15.11 -5.69 -3.46
C SER A 147 -14.44 -6.46 -4.61
N LEU A 148 -15.23 -7.17 -5.42
CA LEU A 148 -14.74 -7.77 -6.66
C LEU A 148 -14.55 -6.69 -7.72
N ALA A 149 -13.61 -6.90 -8.63
CA ALA A 149 -13.35 -6.02 -9.78
C ALA A 149 -14.41 -6.24 -10.89
N THR A 150 -15.67 -6.07 -10.54
CA THR A 150 -16.80 -6.05 -11.49
C THR A 150 -16.70 -4.78 -12.34
N LYS A 151 -17.21 -4.80 -13.57
CA LYS A 151 -17.22 -3.55 -14.36
C LYS A 151 -17.97 -2.42 -13.66
N GLU A 152 -19.04 -2.70 -12.94
CA GLU A 152 -19.73 -1.67 -12.15
C GLU A 152 -18.78 -0.99 -11.14
N ASN A 153 -17.98 -1.77 -10.41
CA ASN A 153 -17.01 -1.24 -9.46
C ASN A 153 -15.85 -0.50 -10.15
N LEU A 154 -15.43 -0.97 -11.33
CA LEU A 154 -14.39 -0.30 -12.11
C LEU A 154 -14.86 1.04 -12.70
N VAL A 155 -16.15 1.17 -13.05
CA VAL A 155 -16.76 2.44 -13.42
C VAL A 155 -16.82 3.38 -12.22
N LYS A 156 -17.22 2.90 -11.04
CA LYS A 156 -17.20 3.69 -9.78
C LYS A 156 -15.80 4.22 -9.46
N GLN A 157 -14.76 3.45 -9.78
CA GLN A 157 -13.36 3.85 -9.64
C GLN A 157 -12.80 4.68 -10.81
N LYS A 158 -13.64 5.01 -11.81
CA LYS A 158 -13.26 5.78 -13.01
C LYS A 158 -12.16 5.12 -13.85
N ILE A 159 -12.07 3.79 -13.80
CA ILE A 159 -11.14 2.99 -14.61
C ILE A 159 -11.79 2.59 -15.95
N LEU A 160 -13.09 2.29 -15.94
CA LEU A 160 -13.88 1.98 -17.14
C LEU A 160 -14.95 3.04 -17.38
N THR A 161 -15.41 3.12 -18.63
CA THR A 161 -16.46 4.04 -19.09
C THR A 161 -17.85 3.44 -19.09
N ASP A 162 -17.96 2.11 -19.21
CA ASP A 162 -19.23 1.38 -19.20
C ASP A 162 -19.15 0.16 -18.26
N ALA A 163 -20.31 -0.20 -17.72
CA ALA A 163 -20.47 -1.36 -16.87
C ALA A 163 -21.17 -2.53 -17.58
N VAL A 164 -21.35 -2.48 -18.91
CA VAL A 164 -22.10 -3.51 -19.65
C VAL A 164 -21.32 -4.82 -19.65
N CYS A 165 -21.96 -5.92 -19.26
CA CYS A 165 -21.32 -7.23 -19.22
C CYS A 165 -20.86 -7.68 -20.61
N ASN A 166 -19.57 -8.00 -20.77
CA ASN A 166 -19.01 -8.43 -22.05
C ASN A 166 -19.48 -9.83 -22.49
N ARG A 167 -20.06 -10.62 -21.59
CA ARG A 167 -20.49 -11.99 -21.89
C ARG A 167 -21.89 -12.01 -22.49
N CYS A 168 -22.85 -11.41 -21.82
CA CYS A 168 -24.24 -11.39 -22.27
C CYS A 168 -24.60 -10.15 -23.08
N SER A 169 -23.84 -9.05 -22.96
CA SER A 169 -24.13 -7.75 -23.57
C SER A 169 -25.52 -7.16 -23.27
N CYS A 170 -26.25 -7.72 -22.29
CA CYS A 170 -27.65 -7.38 -22.04
C CYS A 170 -27.91 -6.72 -20.68
N ALA A 171 -26.95 -6.74 -19.76
CA ALA A 171 -27.09 -6.20 -18.41
C ALA A 171 -25.76 -5.62 -17.92
N LEU A 172 -25.83 -4.82 -16.85
CA LEU A 172 -24.64 -4.33 -16.15
C LEU A 172 -23.98 -5.48 -15.37
N GLU A 173 -22.66 -5.48 -15.34
CA GLU A 173 -21.87 -6.46 -14.60
C GLU A 173 -21.64 -5.96 -13.16
N ASP A 174 -22.59 -6.31 -12.28
CA ASP A 174 -22.43 -6.25 -10.83
C ASP A 174 -21.92 -7.59 -10.27
N THR A 175 -21.75 -7.69 -8.94
CA THR A 175 -21.24 -8.91 -8.30
C THR A 175 -22.18 -10.11 -8.51
N LEU A 176 -23.50 -9.91 -8.48
CA LEU A 176 -24.47 -11.00 -8.65
C LEU A 176 -24.51 -11.48 -10.10
N HIS A 177 -24.45 -10.55 -11.04
CA HIS A 177 -24.40 -10.81 -12.47
C HIS A 177 -23.12 -11.54 -12.86
N LEU A 178 -21.98 -11.09 -12.37
CA LEU A 178 -20.68 -11.72 -12.61
C LEU A 178 -20.62 -13.16 -12.10
N LEU A 179 -21.34 -13.50 -11.03
CA LEU A 179 -21.24 -14.81 -10.38
C LEU A 179 -22.35 -15.78 -10.77
N TRP A 180 -23.59 -15.31 -10.98
CA TRP A 180 -24.75 -16.20 -11.05
C TRP A 180 -25.76 -15.85 -12.14
N SER A 181 -26.13 -14.57 -12.30
CA SER A 181 -27.28 -14.20 -13.14
C SER A 181 -26.95 -13.92 -14.61
N CYS A 182 -25.68 -13.95 -15.01
CA CYS A 182 -25.30 -13.78 -16.41
C CYS A 182 -25.77 -14.96 -17.26
N SER A 183 -26.55 -14.68 -18.31
CA SER A 183 -26.97 -15.68 -19.30
C SER A 183 -25.78 -16.36 -19.98
N GLY A 184 -24.71 -15.62 -20.25
CA GLY A 184 -23.46 -16.16 -20.78
C GLY A 184 -22.65 -17.02 -19.81
N LEU A 185 -23.07 -17.16 -18.55
CA LEU A 185 -22.51 -18.13 -17.59
C LEU A 185 -23.38 -19.37 -17.43
N LYS A 186 -24.65 -19.35 -17.85
CA LYS A 186 -25.56 -20.50 -17.70
C LYS A 186 -24.98 -21.76 -18.34
N GLU A 187 -24.47 -21.64 -19.58
CA GLU A 187 -23.84 -22.76 -20.29
C GLU A 187 -22.66 -23.37 -19.53
N ILE A 188 -21.88 -22.56 -18.80
CA ILE A 188 -20.73 -23.02 -18.01
C ILE A 188 -21.22 -23.77 -16.77
N TRP A 189 -22.20 -23.20 -16.07
CA TRP A 189 -22.76 -23.82 -14.87
C TRP A 189 -23.47 -25.13 -15.19
N GLU A 190 -24.22 -25.17 -16.28
CA GLU A 190 -24.88 -26.39 -16.77
C GLU A 190 -23.85 -27.45 -17.16
N LYS A 191 -22.77 -27.09 -17.86
CA LYS A 191 -21.77 -28.07 -18.29
C LYS A 191 -20.96 -28.68 -17.13
N GLU A 192 -20.61 -27.89 -16.14
CA GLU A 192 -19.70 -28.31 -15.06
C GLU A 192 -20.43 -28.87 -13.83
N PHE A 193 -21.70 -28.52 -13.63
CA PHE A 193 -22.46 -28.85 -12.41
C PHE A 193 -23.88 -29.36 -12.67
N GLY A 194 -24.30 -29.52 -13.93
CA GLY A 194 -25.64 -29.96 -14.35
C GLY A 194 -25.63 -31.25 -15.16
#